data_AF-A0A8T4NUN5-F1
#
_entry.id   AF-A0A8T4NUN5-F1
#
_cell.length_a   1.000
_cell.length_b   1.000
_cell.length_c   1.000
_cell.angle_alpha   90.00
_cell.angle_beta   90.00
_cell.angle_gamma   90.00
#
_symmetry.space_group_name_H-M   'P 1'
#
loop_
_entity.id
_entity.type
_entity.pdbx_description
1 polymer ?
#
loop_
_entity_poly.entity_id
_entity_poly.type
_entity_poly.pdbx_seq_one_letter_code
_entity_poly.pdbx_strand_id
1 'polypeptide(L)'
;MEINLSNYYKQEINYWLEIKDIADNRATSRINKIKIDTTSPFVNVFNYSINKRKVKFYFNVTEENFDEIMYIDTMDRRPRDKNLCSNLKKGICESSESFKSGAHNLTIKILDKAGNSKEISVLFTIF
;
A
#
# COMPACT_ATOMS: atom_id res chain seq x y z
N MET A 1 -6.03 23.51 7.27
CA MET A 1 -7.44 23.21 6.90
C MET A 1 -7.42 21.92 6.11
N GLU A 2 -8.17 20.93 6.55
CA GLU A 2 -8.32 19.64 5.85
C GLU A 2 -9.65 19.65 5.11
N ILE A 3 -9.69 19.13 3.87
CA ILE A 3 -10.89 19.13 3.03
C ILE A 3 -11.31 17.68 2.83
N ASN A 4 -12.52 17.35 3.27
CA ASN A 4 -13.09 16.02 3.07
C ASN A 4 -13.63 15.90 1.64
N LEU A 5 -13.05 14.99 0.85
CA LEU A 5 -13.42 14.74 -0.55
C LEU A 5 -14.16 13.40 -0.75
N SER A 6 -14.59 12.73 0.33
CA SER A 6 -15.23 11.41 0.25
C SER A 6 -16.45 11.33 -0.66
N ASN A 7 -17.24 12.40 -0.77
CA ASN A 7 -18.42 12.48 -1.65
C ASN A 7 -18.08 12.44 -3.15
N TYR A 8 -16.80 12.53 -3.51
CA TYR A 8 -16.30 12.55 -4.88
C TYR A 8 -15.62 11.24 -5.27
N TYR A 9 -15.90 10.13 -4.57
CA TYR A 9 -15.34 8.81 -4.90
C TYR A 9 -15.42 8.48 -6.40
N LYS A 10 -14.28 8.08 -6.99
CA LYS A 10 -14.06 7.82 -8.43
C LYS A 10 -14.16 9.04 -9.36
N GLN A 11 -14.40 10.23 -8.84
CA GLN A 11 -14.39 11.45 -9.64
C GLN A 11 -12.98 12.02 -9.75
N GLU A 12 -12.71 12.69 -10.86
CA GLU A 12 -11.54 13.54 -11.01
C GLU A 12 -11.87 14.95 -10.54
N ILE A 13 -11.02 15.50 -9.68
CA ILE A 13 -11.12 16.88 -9.20
C ILE A 13 -9.92 17.65 -9.68
N ASN A 14 -10.17 18.88 -10.13
CA ASN A 14 -9.15 19.87 -10.43
C ASN A 14 -8.96 20.78 -9.23
N TYR A 15 -7.72 21.02 -8.81
CA TYR A 15 -7.42 22.00 -7.77
C TYR A 15 -6.26 22.91 -8.18
N TRP A 16 -6.30 24.15 -7.72
CA TRP A 16 -5.24 25.15 -7.86
C TRP A 16 -5.19 26.03 -6.62
N LEU A 17 -4.06 26.71 -6.41
CA LEU A 17 -3.90 27.72 -5.38
C LEU A 17 -4.04 29.10 -6.03
N GLU A 18 -4.79 29.99 -5.38
CA GLU A 18 -4.88 31.40 -5.74
C GLU A 18 -4.38 32.22 -4.56
N ILE A 19 -3.44 33.14 -4.83
CA ILE A 19 -2.88 34.06 -3.84
C ILE A 19 -3.32 35.46 -4.22
N LYS A 20 -3.85 36.21 -3.25
CA LYS A 20 -4.21 37.62 -3.36
C LYS A 20 -3.34 38.44 -2.42
N ASP A 21 -2.74 39.52 -2.91
CA ASP A 21 -1.97 40.46 -2.08
C ASP A 21 -2.85 41.57 -1.48
N ILE A 22 -2.25 42.42 -0.63
CA ILE A 22 -2.94 43.55 0.01
C ILE A 22 -3.38 44.64 -0.98
N ALA A 23 -2.78 44.67 -2.17
CA ALA A 23 -3.12 45.58 -3.27
C ALA A 23 -4.13 44.96 -4.26
N ASP A 24 -4.72 43.81 -3.94
CA ASP A 24 -5.68 43.05 -4.74
C ASP A 24 -5.13 42.45 -6.05
N ASN A 25 -3.81 42.31 -6.19
CA ASN A 25 -3.24 41.52 -7.28
C ASN A 25 -3.41 40.03 -7.00
N ARG A 26 -3.66 39.25 -8.07
CA ARG A 26 -3.91 37.80 -7.99
C ARG A 26 -2.89 37.01 -8.79
N ALA A 27 -2.43 35.90 -8.22
CA ALA A 27 -1.62 34.92 -8.91
C ALA A 27 -2.20 33.51 -8.69
N THR A 28 -2.27 32.72 -9.75
CA THR A 28 -2.81 31.35 -9.72
C THR A 28 -1.71 30.34 -10.02
N SER A 29 -1.71 29.22 -9.30
CA SER A 29 -0.87 28.07 -9.64
C SER A 29 -1.40 27.36 -10.89
N ARG A 30 -0.62 26.38 -11.39
CA ARG A 30 -1.13 25.38 -12.33
C ARG A 30 -2.33 24.63 -11.75
N ILE A 31 -3.24 24.21 -12.62
CA ILE A 31 -4.34 23.30 -12.29
C ILE A 31 -3.77 21.88 -12.19
N ASN A 32 -3.98 21.23 -11.05
CA ASN A 32 -3.61 19.83 -10.82
C ASN A 32 -4.86 18.97 -10.84
N LYS A 33 -4.75 17.75 -11.37
CA LYS A 33 -5.84 16.77 -11.39
C LYS A 33 -5.55 15.66 -10.38
N ILE A 34 -6.57 15.25 -9.65
CA ILE A 34 -6.51 14.10 -8.75
C ILE A 34 -7.77 13.24 -8.92
N LYS A 35 -7.59 11.92 -9.01
CA LYS A 35 -8.69 10.95 -8.95
C LYS A 35 -8.89 10.56 -7.49
N ILE A 36 -10.10 10.72 -6.98
CA ILE A 36 -10.41 10.41 -5.59
C ILE A 36 -10.68 8.92 -5.43
N ASP A 37 -9.93 8.29 -4.54
CA ASP A 37 -10.08 6.89 -4.15
C ASP A 37 -10.13 6.78 -2.63
N THR A 38 -11.20 6.17 -2.13
CA THR A 38 -11.46 5.97 -0.71
C THR A 38 -11.61 4.48 -0.37
N THR A 39 -11.30 3.58 -1.31
CA THR A 39 -11.46 2.14 -1.11
C THR A 39 -10.14 1.49 -0.78
N SER A 40 -10.11 0.70 0.30
CA SER A 40 -8.95 -0.13 0.63
C SER A 40 -8.81 -1.32 -0.33
N PRO A 41 -7.56 -1.77 -0.56
CA PRO A 41 -7.29 -3.00 -1.30
C PRO A 41 -8.05 -4.21 -0.73
N PHE A 42 -8.63 -5.03 -1.62
CA PHE A 42 -9.30 -6.27 -1.23
C PHE A 42 -8.43 -7.50 -1.54
N VAL A 43 -8.17 -8.33 -0.54
CA VAL A 43 -7.36 -9.56 -0.70
C VAL A 43 -8.28 -10.76 -0.89
N ASN A 44 -8.37 -11.25 -2.12
CA ASN A 44 -9.18 -12.43 -2.48
C ASN A 44 -8.58 -13.72 -1.91
N VAL A 45 -7.25 -13.87 -2.07
CA VAL A 45 -6.52 -15.05 -1.64
C VAL A 45 -5.17 -14.61 -1.08
N PHE A 46 -4.80 -15.19 0.06
CA PHE A 46 -3.47 -15.11 0.62
C PHE A 46 -3.01 -16.51 1.01
N ASN A 47 -1.85 -16.93 0.50
CA ASN A 47 -1.22 -18.20 0.83
C ASN A 47 0.29 -18.02 0.95
N TYR A 48 0.92 -18.92 1.70
CA TYR A 48 2.38 -19.01 1.75
C TYR A 48 2.83 -20.46 1.85
N SER A 49 4.04 -20.75 1.39
CA SER A 49 4.68 -22.05 1.57
C SER A 49 6.12 -21.88 2.04
N ILE A 50 6.57 -22.80 2.88
CA ILE A 50 7.91 -22.78 3.47
C ILE A 50 8.72 -23.92 2.86
N ASN A 51 9.89 -23.60 2.32
CA ASN A 51 10.88 -24.57 1.89
C ASN A 51 12.24 -24.22 2.49
N LYS A 52 12.63 -24.96 3.53
CA LYS A 52 13.80 -24.65 4.37
C LYS A 52 13.70 -23.22 4.89
N ARG A 53 14.62 -22.35 4.46
CA ARG A 53 14.69 -20.94 4.86
C ARG A 53 13.92 -20.00 3.94
N LYS A 54 13.40 -20.50 2.81
CA LYS A 54 12.72 -19.68 1.81
C LYS A 54 11.22 -19.79 1.98
N VAL A 55 10.56 -18.66 2.21
CA VAL A 55 9.10 -18.56 2.29
C VAL A 55 8.62 -17.93 1.00
N LYS A 56 7.73 -18.62 0.29
CA LYS A 56 7.05 -18.10 -0.90
C LYS A 56 5.71 -17.56 -0.49
N PHE A 57 5.39 -16.34 -0.91
CA PHE A 57 4.09 -15.71 -0.69
C PHE A 57 3.32 -15.63 -2.00
N TYR A 58 2.03 -15.85 -1.91
CA TYR A 58 1.08 -15.74 -3.01
C TYR A 58 -0.08 -14.86 -2.57
N PHE A 59 -0.34 -13.80 -3.33
CA PHE A 59 -1.46 -12.90 -3.13
C PHE A 59 -2.29 -12.81 -4.40
N ASN A 60 -3.60 -12.85 -4.25
CA ASN A 60 -4.55 -12.40 -5.24
C ASN A 60 -5.30 -11.19 -4.64
N VAL A 61 -5.09 -10.02 -5.24
CA VAL A 61 -5.58 -8.73 -4.76
C VAL A 61 -6.40 -8.06 -5.86
N THR A 62 -7.55 -7.51 -5.47
CA THR A 62 -8.35 -6.62 -6.29
C THR A 62 -8.16 -5.20 -5.80
N GLU A 63 -7.40 -4.42 -6.57
CA GLU A 63 -7.13 -3.00 -6.34
C GLU A 63 -6.82 -2.33 -7.69
N GLU A 64 -7.51 -1.24 -8.02
CA GLU A 64 -7.33 -0.48 -9.27
C GLU A 64 -6.09 0.41 -9.20
N ASN A 65 -5.83 1.01 -8.03
CA ASN A 65 -4.75 1.95 -7.80
C ASN A 65 -3.64 1.34 -6.94
N PHE A 66 -3.31 0.07 -7.19
CA PHE A 66 -2.33 -0.68 -6.39
C PHE A 66 -0.97 0.04 -6.37
N ASP A 67 -0.36 0.11 -5.19
CA ASP A 67 0.97 0.66 -4.99
C ASP A 67 1.97 -0.44 -4.68
N GLU A 68 1.91 -1.01 -3.47
CA GLU A 68 2.85 -2.06 -3.05
C GLU A 68 2.29 -3.00 -1.97
N ILE A 69 2.91 -4.19 -1.86
CA ILE A 69 2.78 -5.08 -0.72
C ILE A 69 4.12 -5.08 0.00
N MET A 70 4.10 -4.77 1.29
CA MET A 70 5.26 -4.81 2.17
C MET A 70 4.99 -5.68 3.40
N TYR A 71 6.04 -6.05 4.11
CA TYR A 71 5.92 -6.73 5.39
C TYR A 71 6.94 -6.22 6.39
N ILE A 72 6.57 -6.31 7.66
CA ILE A 72 7.45 -6.11 8.81
C ILE A 72 7.42 -7.36 9.67
N ASP A 73 8.59 -7.85 10.05
CA ASP A 73 8.73 -8.94 11.03
C ASP A 73 8.89 -8.34 12.42
N THR A 74 7.86 -8.44 13.24
CA THR A 74 7.85 -7.84 14.59
C THR A 74 8.70 -8.63 15.59
N MET A 75 9.17 -9.83 15.22
CA MET A 75 10.07 -10.64 16.03
C MET A 75 11.55 -10.48 15.63
N ASP A 76 11.85 -9.74 14.55
CA ASP A 76 13.24 -9.45 14.18
C ASP A 76 13.88 -8.50 15.22
N ARG A 77 15.19 -8.58 15.40
CA ARG A 77 15.95 -7.71 16.31
C ARG A 77 15.92 -6.23 15.88
N ARG A 78 15.70 -5.99 14.59
CA ARG A 78 15.56 -4.65 13.99
C ARG A 78 14.42 -4.69 12.97
N PRO A 79 13.16 -4.59 13.42
CA PRO A 79 12.01 -4.58 12.53
C PRO A 79 12.13 -3.45 11.51
N ARG A 80 11.87 -3.77 10.24
CA ARG A 80 11.88 -2.83 9.11
C ARG A 80 10.89 -3.29 8.08
N ASP A 81 10.25 -2.34 7.42
CA ASP A 81 9.41 -2.62 6.26
C ASP A 81 10.29 -3.14 5.11
N LYS A 82 9.80 -4.19 4.46
CA LYS A 82 10.43 -4.83 3.31
C LYS A 82 9.39 -5.06 2.23
N ASN A 83 9.72 -4.70 1.01
CA ASN A 83 8.81 -4.84 -0.12
C ASN A 83 8.75 -6.29 -0.60
N LEU A 84 7.54 -6.82 -0.74
CA LEU A 84 7.26 -8.11 -1.38
C LEU A 84 6.97 -7.93 -2.86
N CYS A 85 6.13 -6.95 -3.21
CA CYS A 85 5.73 -6.65 -4.59
C CYS A 85 5.46 -5.17 -4.76
N SER A 86 5.93 -4.60 -5.87
CA SER A 86 5.63 -3.22 -6.30
C SER A 86 4.67 -3.16 -7.50
N ASN A 87 4.18 -4.31 -7.96
CA ASN A 87 3.14 -4.41 -8.97
C ASN A 87 2.37 -5.73 -8.86
N LEU A 88 1.20 -5.76 -9.49
CA LEU A 88 0.39 -6.97 -9.66
C LEU A 88 0.35 -7.38 -11.13
N LYS A 89 0.48 -8.68 -11.41
CA LYS A 89 0.27 -9.26 -12.74
C LYS A 89 -1.11 -9.91 -12.77
N LYS A 90 -2.09 -9.25 -13.39
CA LYS A 90 -3.50 -9.70 -13.43
C LYS A 90 -4.07 -9.94 -12.01
N GLY A 91 -3.79 -9.02 -11.08
CA GLY A 91 -4.21 -9.14 -9.67
C GLY A 91 -3.34 -10.05 -8.81
N ILE A 92 -2.30 -10.68 -9.38
CA ILE A 92 -1.46 -11.65 -8.66
C ILE A 92 -0.11 -11.03 -8.30
N CYS A 93 0.32 -11.25 -7.05
CA CYS A 93 1.68 -11.01 -6.57
C CYS A 93 2.27 -12.32 -6.04
N GLU A 94 3.43 -12.70 -6.58
CA GLU A 94 4.21 -13.85 -6.12
C GLU A 94 5.61 -13.36 -5.75
N SER A 95 5.99 -13.57 -4.50
CA SER A 95 7.30 -13.15 -3.99
C SER A 95 7.92 -14.27 -3.15
N SER A 96 9.21 -14.15 -2.87
CA SER A 96 9.89 -15.14 -2.04
C SER A 96 11.00 -14.50 -1.25
N GLU A 97 10.94 -14.66 0.07
CA GLU A 97 11.91 -14.09 0.99
C GLU A 97 12.59 -15.16 1.83
N SER A 98 13.84 -14.90 2.20
CA SER A 98 14.62 -15.81 3.04
C SER A 98 14.62 -15.33 4.48
N PHE A 99 14.28 -16.25 5.38
CA PHE A 99 14.19 -15.99 6.82
C PHE A 99 15.31 -16.73 7.57
N LYS A 100 15.59 -16.29 8.79
CA LYS A 100 16.53 -16.97 9.69
C LYS A 100 15.80 -18.13 10.38
N SER A 101 16.53 -19.08 10.96
CA SER A 101 15.87 -20.08 11.80
C SER A 101 15.32 -19.39 13.06
N GLY A 102 14.12 -19.76 13.46
CA GLY A 102 13.39 -19.12 14.56
C GLY A 102 11.91 -18.89 14.27
N ALA A 103 11.21 -18.32 15.25
CA ALA A 103 9.83 -17.86 15.10
C ALA A 103 9.79 -16.46 14.46
N HIS A 104 8.81 -16.27 13.59
CA HIS A 104 8.57 -15.04 12.85
C HIS A 104 7.11 -14.64 12.97
N ASN A 105 6.86 -13.36 13.20
CA ASN A 105 5.52 -12.78 13.21
C ASN A 105 5.48 -11.64 12.21
N LEU A 106 4.94 -11.92 11.02
CA LEU A 106 4.89 -10.95 9.94
C LEU A 106 3.57 -10.19 9.97
N THR A 107 3.66 -8.87 9.94
CA THR A 107 2.55 -8.00 9.56
C THR A 107 2.77 -7.56 8.13
N ILE A 108 1.88 -8.00 7.25
CA ILE A 108 1.91 -7.72 5.81
C ILE A 108 0.91 -6.62 5.53
N LYS A 109 1.33 -5.57 4.84
CA LYS A 109 0.52 -4.42 4.48
C LYS A 109 0.43 -4.29 2.97
N ILE A 110 -0.80 -4.21 2.47
CA ILE A 110 -1.14 -3.95 1.07
C ILE A 110 -1.59 -2.50 0.98
N LEU A 111 -0.96 -1.70 0.12
CA LEU A 111 -1.18 -0.27 -0.04
C LEU A 111 -1.69 0.06 -1.44
N ASP A 112 -2.55 1.06 -1.52
CA ASP A 112 -2.88 1.75 -2.77
C ASP A 112 -2.18 3.12 -2.85
N LYS A 113 -2.25 3.75 -4.02
CA LYS A 113 -1.65 5.07 -4.30
C LYS A 113 -2.36 6.23 -3.61
N ALA A 114 -3.59 6.02 -3.12
CA ALA A 114 -4.35 7.02 -2.39
C ALA A 114 -4.07 6.95 -0.88
N GLY A 115 -3.30 5.97 -0.41
CA GLY A 115 -2.93 5.76 0.98
C GLY A 115 -3.90 4.85 1.75
N ASN A 116 -4.91 4.25 1.11
CA ASN A 116 -5.71 3.22 1.75
C ASN A 116 -4.90 1.93 1.86
N SER A 117 -5.20 1.13 2.89
CA SER A 117 -4.44 -0.10 3.12
C SER A 117 -5.27 -1.23 3.71
N LYS A 118 -4.70 -2.44 3.60
CA LYS A 118 -5.18 -3.67 4.22
C LYS A 118 -4.01 -4.40 4.88
N GLU A 119 -4.22 -4.89 6.10
CA GLU A 119 -3.20 -5.61 6.86
C GLU A 119 -3.58 -7.08 7.07
N ILE A 120 -2.56 -7.95 7.07
CA ILE A 120 -2.65 -9.40 7.33
C ILE A 120 -1.51 -9.79 8.26
N SER A 121 -1.80 -10.55 9.30
CA SER A 121 -0.78 -11.07 10.23
C SER A 121 -0.56 -12.57 10.03
N VAL A 122 0.71 -13.00 10.07
CA VAL A 122 1.10 -14.40 9.84
C VAL A 122 2.19 -14.79 10.82
N LEU A 123 1.98 -15.90 11.53
CA LEU A 123 2.96 -16.49 12.42
C LEU A 123 3.49 -17.80 11.82
N PHE A 124 4.80 -17.96 11.76
CA PHE A 124 5.41 -19.25 11.38
C PHE A 124 6.79 -19.44 12.02
N THR A 125 7.30 -20.67 11.95
CA THR A 125 8.62 -21.03 12.45
C THR A 125 9.45 -21.64 11.33
N ILE A 126 10.70 -21.21 11.24
CA ILE A 126 11.71 -21.75 10.33
C ILE A 126 12.67 -22.63 11.15
N PHE A 127 12.84 -23.87 10.70
CA PHE A 127 13.77 -24.84 11.27
C PHE A 127 15.07 -24.84 10.47
#